data_AF-A0A960PX78-F1
#
_entry.id   AF-A0A960PX78-F1
#
_cell.length_a   1.000
_cell.length_b   1.000
_cell.length_c   1.000
_cell.angle_alpha   90.00
_cell.angle_beta   90.00
_cell.angle_gamma   90.00
#
_symmetry.space_group_name_H-M   'P 1'
#
loop_
_entity.id
_entity.type
_entity.pdbx_description
1 polymer ?
#
loop_
_entity_poly.entity_id
_entity_poly.type
_entity_poly.pdbx_seq_one_letter_code
_entity_poly.pdbx_strand_id
1 'polypeptide(L)'
;MSTKPWVRSLVHLQEFISYVIVYAPDAFPEEDYLGPDEQMSLNKAFVEMRRGVEFVRTKISDEAVLAHLEGLLEESLEAYEDGDDVKGAKLLQVFEDQIFS
;
A
#
# COMPACT_ATOMS: atom_id res chain seq x y z
N MET A 1 -14.18 -12.69 -12.74
CA MET A 1 -14.04 -13.36 -11.43
C MET A 1 -13.60 -12.30 -10.44
N SER A 2 -14.18 -12.25 -9.24
CA SER A 2 -13.78 -11.26 -8.23
C SER A 2 -12.57 -11.83 -7.49
N THR A 3 -11.37 -11.34 -7.81
CA THR A 3 -10.16 -11.60 -7.03
C THR A 3 -10.41 -11.09 -5.61
N LYS A 4 -10.11 -11.91 -4.60
CA LYS A 4 -10.28 -11.50 -3.20
C LYS A 4 -9.38 -10.29 -2.93
N PRO A 5 -9.86 -9.25 -2.22
CA PRO A 5 -9.02 -8.11 -1.85
C PRO A 5 -7.86 -8.59 -0.96
N TRP A 6 -6.68 -8.03 -1.20
CA TRP A 6 -5.46 -8.34 -0.44
C TRP A 6 -5.56 -7.78 0.97
N VAL A 7 -6.12 -6.58 1.08
CA VAL A 7 -6.38 -5.91 2.36
C VAL A 7 -7.85 -6.08 2.74
N ARG A 8 -8.11 -6.79 3.85
CA ARG A 8 -9.47 -7.07 4.36
C ARG A 8 -9.68 -6.69 5.83
N SER A 9 -8.65 -6.18 6.49
CA SER A 9 -8.69 -5.64 7.85
C SER A 9 -7.42 -4.82 8.12
N LEU A 10 -7.37 -4.11 9.25
CA LEU A 10 -6.17 -3.40 9.70
C LEU A 10 -4.93 -4.28 9.88
N VAL A 11 -5.11 -5.52 10.37
CA VAL A 11 -3.97 -6.45 10.52
C VAL A 11 -3.41 -6.82 9.14
N HIS A 12 -4.28 -7.15 8.18
CA HIS A 12 -3.82 -7.44 6.82
C HIS A 12 -3.25 -6.20 6.13
N LEU A 13 -3.71 -4.98 6.48
CA LEU A 13 -3.10 -3.76 5.97
C LEU A 13 -1.64 -3.65 6.42
N GLN A 14 -1.36 -3.88 7.71
CA GLN A 14 0.01 -3.85 8.22
C GLN A 14 0.90 -4.90 7.53
N GLU A 15 0.43 -6.15 7.44
CA GLU A 15 1.14 -7.22 6.73
C GLU A 15 1.39 -6.86 5.25
N PHE A 16 0.40 -6.23 4.60
CA PHE A 16 0.51 -5.82 3.21
C PHE A 16 1.49 -4.67 3.01
N ILE A 17 1.53 -3.67 3.88
CA ILE A 17 2.52 -2.58 3.81
C ILE A 17 3.93 -3.16 3.93
N SER A 18 4.16 -4.05 4.90
CA SER A 18 5.44 -4.76 5.06
C SER A 18 5.83 -5.53 3.78
N TYR A 19 4.88 -6.22 3.14
CA TYR A 19 5.10 -6.88 1.86
C TYR A 19 5.50 -5.90 0.75
N VAL A 20 4.82 -4.76 0.62
CA VAL A 20 5.12 -3.75 -0.40
C VAL A 20 6.49 -3.11 -0.17
N ILE A 21 6.87 -2.80 1.07
CA ILE A 21 8.19 -2.24 1.41
C ILE A 21 9.33 -3.16 0.96
N VAL A 22 9.13 -4.47 1.03
CA VAL A 22 10.16 -5.47 0.67
C VAL A 22 10.29 -5.63 -0.85
N TYR A 23 9.18 -5.56 -1.59
CA TYR A 23 9.14 -5.96 -3.00
C TYR A 23 8.93 -4.82 -4.00
N ALA A 24 8.52 -3.63 -3.56
CA ALA A 24 8.42 -2.47 -4.43
C ALA A 24 9.82 -2.02 -4.90
N PRO A 25 9.94 -1.48 -6.13
CA PRO A 25 8.85 -1.19 -7.06
C PRO A 25 8.42 -2.37 -7.96
N ASP A 26 9.30 -3.34 -8.23
CA ASP A 26 9.14 -4.28 -9.34
C ASP A 26 9.53 -5.74 -9.01
N ALA A 27 9.84 -6.05 -7.75
CA ALA A 27 10.28 -7.37 -7.29
C ALA A 27 9.14 -8.22 -6.69
N PHE A 28 7.87 -7.88 -6.96
CA PHE A 28 6.73 -8.65 -6.46
C PHE A 28 6.80 -10.11 -6.93
N PRO A 29 6.65 -11.10 -6.03
CA PRO A 29 6.63 -12.50 -6.42
C PRO A 29 5.47 -12.80 -7.37
N GLU A 30 5.75 -13.59 -8.40
CA GLU A 30 4.73 -14.13 -9.31
C GLU A 30 4.07 -15.36 -8.69
N GLU A 31 2.75 -15.44 -8.84
CA GLU A 31 1.95 -16.58 -8.37
C GLU A 31 1.51 -17.45 -9.54
N ASP A 32 1.82 -18.75 -9.51
CA ASP A 32 1.53 -19.70 -10.59
C ASP A 32 0.04 -19.85 -10.93
N TYR A 33 -0.84 -19.43 -10.00
CA TYR A 33 -2.29 -19.51 -10.13
C TYR A 33 -2.94 -18.21 -10.63
N LEU A 34 -2.17 -17.15 -10.86
CA LEU A 34 -2.65 -15.86 -11.37
C LEU A 34 -2.26 -15.66 -12.83
N GLY A 35 -3.17 -15.10 -13.63
CA GLY A 35 -2.82 -14.63 -14.97
C GLY A 35 -1.87 -13.42 -14.92
N PRO A 36 -1.19 -13.07 -16.04
CA PRO A 36 -0.29 -11.91 -16.09
C PRO A 36 -0.94 -10.60 -15.63
N ASP A 37 -2.19 -10.37 -16.04
CA ASP A 37 -2.96 -9.18 -15.65
C ASP A 37 -3.51 -9.26 -14.22
N GLU A 38 -3.32 -10.36 -13.51
CA GLU A 38 -3.72 -10.56 -12.11
C GLU A 38 -2.53 -10.50 -11.16
N GLN A 39 -1.29 -10.64 -11.66
CA GLN A 39 -0.06 -10.53 -10.86
C GLN A 39 0.02 -9.19 -10.14
N MET A 40 0.63 -9.18 -8.96
CA MET A 40 0.83 -7.95 -8.22
C MET A 40 1.75 -7.01 -9.00
N SER A 41 1.44 -5.71 -8.96
CA SER A 41 2.28 -4.65 -9.49
C SER A 41 2.24 -3.48 -8.53
N LEU A 42 3.20 -2.56 -8.64
CA LEU A 42 3.25 -1.35 -7.82
C LEU A 42 1.91 -0.61 -7.79
N ASN A 43 1.34 -0.35 -8.97
CA ASN A 43 0.05 0.33 -9.09
C ASN A 43 -1.10 -0.42 -8.38
N LYS A 44 -1.15 -1.75 -8.49
CA LYS A 44 -2.16 -2.55 -7.79
C LYS A 44 -1.94 -2.54 -6.28
N ALA A 45 -0.69 -2.58 -5.84
CA ALA A 45 -0.35 -2.48 -4.43
C ALA A 45 -0.84 -1.16 -3.82
N PHE A 46 -0.60 -0.04 -4.50
CA PHE A 46 -1.09 1.28 -4.03
C PHE A 46 -2.62 1.40 -4.07
N VAL A 47 -3.30 0.77 -5.03
CA VAL A 47 -4.77 0.67 -5.01
C VAL A 47 -5.26 -0.10 -3.79
N GLU A 48 -4.63 -1.22 -3.45
CA GLU A 48 -5.00 -2.03 -2.27
C GLU A 48 -4.68 -1.30 -0.95
N MET A 49 -3.56 -0.57 -0.85
CA MET A 49 -3.26 0.25 0.33
C MET A 49 -4.27 1.37 0.54
N ARG A 50 -4.67 2.08 -0.54
CA ARG A 50 -5.74 3.10 -0.48
C ARG A 50 -7.06 2.52 -0.02
N ARG A 51 -7.45 1.33 -0.51
CA ARG A 51 -8.62 0.59 0.02
C ARG A 51 -8.44 0.25 1.50
N GLY A 52 -7.22 -0.06 1.91
CA GLY A 52 -6.85 -0.31 3.30
C GLY A 52 -7.13 0.87 4.23
N VAL A 53 -6.95 2.11 3.76
CA VAL A 53 -7.24 3.33 4.53
C VAL A 53 -8.70 3.37 5.00
N GLU A 54 -9.64 2.78 4.27
CA GLU A 54 -11.04 2.65 4.72
C GLU A 54 -11.18 1.92 6.06
N PHE A 55 -10.30 0.94 6.35
CA PHE A 55 -10.27 0.30 7.67
C PHE A 55 -9.66 1.21 8.74
N VAL A 56 -8.73 2.09 8.38
CA VAL A 56 -8.17 3.10 9.28
C VAL A 56 -9.22 4.13 9.67
N ARG A 57 -10.10 4.53 8.74
CA ARG A 57 -11.25 5.44 9.01
C ARG A 57 -12.15 4.94 10.13
N THR A 58 -12.19 3.63 10.40
CA THR A 58 -12.96 3.07 11.53
C THR A 58 -12.35 3.33 12.90
N LYS A 59 -11.06 3.67 12.95
CA LYS A 59 -10.31 3.98 14.18
C LYS A 59 -9.98 5.46 14.31
N ILE A 60 -9.68 6.13 13.20
CA ILE A 60 -9.29 7.53 13.12
C ILE A 60 -10.40 8.26 12.38
N SER A 61 -11.09 9.16 13.07
CA SER A 61 -12.15 10.01 12.49
C SER A 61 -11.66 11.41 12.11
N ASP A 62 -10.36 11.69 12.29
CA ASP A 62 -9.78 12.98 11.91
C ASP A 62 -9.48 12.99 10.41
N GLU A 63 -10.29 13.73 9.65
CA GLU A 63 -10.15 13.84 8.20
C GLU A 63 -8.82 14.49 7.77
N ALA A 64 -8.19 15.32 8.60
CA ALA A 64 -6.88 15.89 8.27
C ALA A 64 -5.79 14.82 8.33
N VAL A 65 -5.87 13.90 9.29
CA VAL A 65 -4.97 12.75 9.39
C VAL A 65 -5.20 11.80 8.20
N LEU A 66 -6.45 11.53 7.86
CA LEU A 66 -6.79 10.65 6.74
C LEU A 66 -6.30 11.23 5.40
N ALA A 67 -6.50 12.53 5.17
CA ALA A 67 -5.99 13.22 3.98
C ALA A 67 -4.45 13.19 3.93
N HIS A 68 -3.79 13.31 5.09
CA HIS A 68 -2.33 13.20 5.15
C HIS A 68 -1.84 11.78 4.79
N LEU A 69 -2.50 10.74 5.29
CA LEU A 69 -2.20 9.34 4.95
C LEU A 69 -2.37 9.07 3.45
N GLU A 70 -3.44 9.59 2.83
CA GLU A 70 -3.65 9.48 1.39
C GLU A 70 -2.54 10.21 0.60
N GLY A 71 -2.13 11.39 1.06
CA GLY A 71 -1.01 12.14 0.48
C GLY A 71 0.32 11.39 0.56
N LEU A 72 0.63 10.73 1.67
CA LEU A 72 1.83 9.90 1.81
C LEU A 72 1.85 8.75 0.79
N LEU A 73 0.70 8.13 0.52
CA LEU A 73 0.60 7.08 -0.50
C LEU A 73 0.77 7.64 -1.93
N GLU A 74 0.26 8.85 -2.21
CA GLU A 74 0.46 9.50 -3.51
C GLU A 74 1.93 9.87 -3.72
N GLU A 75 2.54 10.59 -2.78
CA GLU A 75 3.96 10.98 -2.87
C GLU A 75 4.90 9.76 -2.94
N SER A 76 4.54 8.67 -2.25
CA SER A 76 5.32 7.43 -2.31
C SER A 76 5.22 6.76 -3.67
N LEU A 77 4.04 6.73 -4.28
CA LEU A 77 3.86 6.14 -5.61
C LEU A 77 4.64 6.96 -6.63
N GLU A 78 4.50 8.29 -6.62
CA GLU A 78 5.25 9.20 -7.49
C GLU A 78 6.76 8.98 -7.36
N ALA A 79 7.27 8.84 -6.13
CA ALA A 79 8.69 8.59 -5.90
C ALA A 79 9.17 7.28 -6.54
N TYR A 80 8.40 6.19 -6.41
CA TYR A 80 8.73 4.93 -7.08
C TYR A 80 8.64 5.04 -8.61
N GLU A 81 7.63 5.74 -9.14
CA GLU A 81 7.47 5.97 -10.59
C GLU A 81 8.61 6.81 -11.18
N ASP A 82 9.18 7.72 -10.38
CA ASP A 82 10.36 8.52 -10.72
C ASP A 82 11.70 7.77 -10.51
N GLY A 83 11.67 6.53 -9.99
CA GLY A 83 12.84 5.70 -9.71
C GLY A 83 13.59 6.06 -8.42
N ASP A 84 12.99 6.85 -7.53
CA ASP A 84 13.50 7.14 -6.19
C ASP A 84 12.96 6.13 -5.16
N ASP A 85 13.41 4.89 -5.27
CA ASP A 85 12.96 3.76 -4.45
C ASP A 85 13.17 4.00 -2.95
N VAL A 86 14.26 4.71 -2.60
CA VAL A 86 14.59 5.03 -1.20
C VAL A 86 13.57 6.01 -0.62
N LYS A 87 13.19 7.04 -1.39
CA LYS A 87 12.13 7.97 -0.96
C LYS A 87 10.79 7.25 -0.89
N GLY A 88 10.44 6.44 -1.90
CA GLY A 88 9.21 5.64 -1.90
C GLY A 88 9.09 4.78 -0.64
N ALA A 89 10.11 3.98 -0.34
CA ALA A 89 10.11 3.10 0.84
C ALA A 89 10.02 3.88 2.17
N LYS A 90 10.71 5.02 2.28
CA LYS A 90 10.65 5.87 3.49
C LYS A 90 9.26 6.46 3.70
N LEU A 91 8.58 6.90 2.64
CA LEU A 91 7.23 7.43 2.75
C LEU A 91 6.22 6.35 3.17
N LEU A 92 6.38 5.11 2.68
CA LEU A 92 5.59 3.97 3.17
C LEU A 92 5.83 3.65 4.65
N GLN A 93 7.07 3.75 5.11
CA GLN A 93 7.39 3.58 6.54
C GLN A 93 6.73 4.66 7.40
N VAL A 94 6.76 5.92 6.95
CA VAL A 94 6.05 7.02 7.64
C VAL A 94 4.54 6.77 7.66
N PHE A 95 3.96 6.29 6.56
CA PHE A 95 2.56 5.90 6.49
C PHE A 95 2.21 4.78 7.48
N GLU A 96 3.05 3.73 7.57
CA GLU A 96 2.88 2.64 8.53
C GLU A 96 2.93 3.15 9.98
N ASP A 97 3.95 3.94 10.31
CA ASP A 97 4.16 4.48 11.66
C ASP A 97 2.97 5.34 12.11
N GLN A 98 2.38 6.13 11.23
CA GLN A 98 1.22 6.96 11.57
C GLN A 98 -0.05 6.16 11.89
N ILE A 99 -0.16 4.92 11.40
CA ILE A 99 -1.34 4.08 11.63
C ILE A 99 -1.13 3.17 12.85
N PHE A 100 0.10 2.70 13.08
CA PHE A 100 0.38 1.59 13.99
C PHE A 100 1.34 1.90 15.15
N SER A 101 1.95 3.09 15.23
CA SER A 101 2.75 3.54 16.39
C SER A 101 1.91 4.25 17.45
#